data_AF-A0A957FPF9-F1
#
_entry.id   AF-A0A957FPF9-F1
#
_cell.length_a   1.000
_cell.length_b   1.000
_cell.length_c   1.000
_cell.angle_alpha   90.00
_cell.angle_beta   90.00
_cell.angle_gamma   90.00
#
_symmetry.space_group_name_H-M   'P 1'
#
loop_
_entity.id
_entity.type
_entity.pdbx_description
1 polymer ?
#
loop_
_entity_poly.entity_id
_entity_poly.type
_entity_poly.pdbx_seq_one_letter_code
_entity_poly.pdbx_strand_id
1 'polypeptide(L)'
;MQTSQVDPALTRLDLGIGQPGFDLLPWDKLHTAAQHLFPQQDTALLNYGLEAGDGFFRQALADFLSPRYGFPLTAAQLFITAGASQA
;
A
#
# COMPACT_ATOMS: atom_id res chain seq x y z
N MET A 1 10.03 -21.41 4.72
CA MET A 1 9.58 -20.23 5.48
C MET A 1 8.15 -19.93 5.08
N GLN A 2 7.28 -19.63 6.04
CA GLN A 2 5.89 -19.26 5.78
C GLN A 2 5.80 -17.73 5.69
N THR A 3 5.26 -17.22 4.59
CA THR A 3 5.16 -15.78 4.30
C THR A 3 3.77 -15.19 4.54
N SER A 4 2.78 -16.03 4.84
CA SER A 4 1.38 -15.64 5.07
C SER A 4 0.79 -16.36 6.27
N GLN A 5 -0.15 -15.71 6.95
CA GLN A 5 -0.95 -16.30 8.04
C GLN A 5 -1.93 -17.36 7.54
N VAL A 6 -2.21 -17.39 6.24
CA VAL A 6 -3.00 -18.46 5.61
C VAL A 6 -2.07 -19.58 5.19
N ASP A 7 -2.34 -20.78 5.69
CA ASP A 7 -1.74 -22.01 5.19
C ASP A 7 -2.75 -22.71 4.25
N PRO A 8 -2.50 -22.70 2.92
CA PRO A 8 -3.41 -23.31 1.95
C PRO A 8 -3.46 -24.84 2.04
N ALA A 9 -2.55 -25.49 2.77
CA ALA A 9 -2.57 -26.94 2.98
C ALA A 9 -3.50 -27.38 4.13
N LEU A 10 -4.04 -26.44 4.91
CA LEU A 10 -4.99 -26.77 5.97
C LEU A 10 -6.37 -27.13 5.39
N THR A 11 -6.87 -28.32 5.71
CA THR A 11 -8.23 -28.79 5.35
C THR A 11 -9.32 -28.25 6.29
N ARG A 12 -9.06 -27.13 6.99
CA ARG A 12 -9.95 -26.54 8.00
C ARG A 12 -10.54 -25.24 7.49
N LEU A 13 -11.83 -25.03 7.73
CA LEU A 13 -12.47 -23.72 7.59
C LEU A 13 -11.95 -22.80 8.71
N ASP A 14 -11.22 -21.75 8.34
CA ASP A 14 -10.74 -20.73 9.26
C ASP A 14 -11.57 -19.45 9.12
N LEU A 15 -12.24 -19.06 10.21
CA LEU A 15 -13.06 -17.85 10.31
C LEU A 15 -12.41 -16.78 11.22
N GLY A 16 -11.20 -17.03 11.73
CA GLY A 16 -10.48 -16.13 12.63
C GLY A 16 -9.58 -15.11 11.92
N ILE A 17 -9.43 -15.22 10.60
CA ILE A 17 -8.50 -14.40 9.81
C ILE A 17 -9.19 -13.12 9.32
N GLY A 18 -8.62 -11.95 9.63
CA GLY A 18 -9.12 -10.63 9.24
C GLY A 18 -8.46 -10.01 8.02
N GLN A 19 -7.63 -10.75 7.28
CA GLN A 19 -6.92 -10.27 6.10
C GLN A 19 -7.76 -10.45 4.82
N PRO A 20 -7.53 -9.66 3.76
CA PRO A 20 -8.26 -9.82 2.50
C PRO A 20 -7.97 -11.17 1.81
N GLY A 21 -8.92 -11.64 1.01
CA GLY A 21 -8.74 -12.80 0.14
C GLY A 21 -7.66 -12.56 -0.92
N PHE A 22 -6.92 -13.61 -1.29
CA PHE A 22 -5.79 -13.51 -2.23
C PHE A 22 -6.20 -13.08 -3.64
N ASP A 23 -7.41 -13.42 -4.06
CA ASP A 23 -8.02 -13.06 -5.34
C ASP A 23 -8.40 -11.57 -5.42
N LEU A 24 -8.53 -10.89 -4.28
CA LEU A 24 -8.77 -9.44 -4.22
C LEU A 24 -7.48 -8.62 -4.27
N LEU A 25 -6.31 -9.26 -4.16
CA LEU A 25 -5.03 -8.54 -4.17
C LEU A 25 -4.73 -8.02 -5.59
N PRO A 26 -4.29 -6.76 -5.73
CA PRO A 26 -4.22 -6.08 -7.03
C PRO A 26 -2.95 -6.42 -7.82
N TRP A 27 -2.71 -7.71 -8.10
CA TRP A 27 -1.49 -8.20 -8.74
C TRP A 27 -1.16 -7.45 -10.05
N ASP A 28 -2.12 -7.37 -10.96
CA ASP A 28 -1.90 -6.75 -12.27
C ASP A 28 -1.58 -5.25 -12.17
N LYS A 29 -2.16 -4.56 -11.19
CA LYS A 29 -1.91 -3.13 -10.97
C LYS A 29 -0.49 -2.90 -10.44
N LEU A 30 -0.05 -3.72 -9.48
CA LEU A 30 1.32 -3.66 -8.96
C LEU A 30 2.33 -4.03 -10.04
N HIS A 31 2.04 -5.05 -10.84
CA HIS A 31 2.90 -5.46 -11.97
C HIS A 31 3.06 -4.33 -12.99
N THR A 32 1.96 -3.71 -13.41
CA THR A 32 1.96 -2.60 -14.37
C THR A 32 2.73 -1.39 -13.80
N ALA A 33 2.51 -1.04 -12.54
CA ALA A 33 3.22 0.07 -11.89
C ALA A 33 4.73 -0.19 -11.83
N ALA A 34 5.14 -1.41 -11.51
CA ALA A 34 6.55 -1.81 -11.49
C ALA A 34 7.19 -1.73 -12.89
N GLN A 35 6.50 -2.23 -13.92
CA GLN A 35 6.97 -2.15 -15.31
C GLN A 35 7.10 -0.71 -15.82
N HIS A 36 6.25 0.20 -15.33
CA HIS A 36 6.36 1.61 -15.65
C HIS A 36 7.53 2.29 -14.91
N LEU A 37 7.77 1.91 -13.65
CA LEU A 37 8.75 2.58 -12.79
C LEU A 37 10.19 2.12 -13.05
N PHE A 38 10.45 0.81 -13.14
CA PHE A 38 11.81 0.27 -13.24
C PHE A 38 12.63 0.78 -14.44
N PRO A 39 12.07 0.96 -15.64
CA PRO A 39 12.82 1.49 -16.79
C PRO A 39 13.33 2.92 -16.60
N GLN A 40 12.77 3.68 -15.64
CA GLN A 40 13.17 5.06 -15.38
C GLN A 40 14.55 5.12 -14.68
N GLN A 41 15.01 4.01 -14.10
CA GLN A 41 16.32 3.89 -13.44
C GLN A 41 16.60 4.98 -12.39
N ASP A 42 15.54 5.51 -11.76
CA ASP A 42 15.67 6.52 -10.72
C ASP A 42 16.16 5.89 -9.42
N THR A 43 17.44 6.10 -9.12
CA THR A 43 18.10 5.57 -7.92
C THR A 43 17.66 6.29 -6.65
N ALA A 44 17.00 7.45 -6.73
CA ALA A 44 16.46 8.14 -5.57
C ALA A 44 15.41 7.28 -4.84
N LEU A 45 14.69 6.42 -5.57
CA LEU A 45 13.72 5.46 -5.01
C LEU A 45 14.36 4.42 -4.07
N LEU A 46 15.67 4.22 -4.16
CA LEU A 46 16.41 3.28 -3.31
C LEU A 46 17.08 3.96 -2.11
N ASN A 47 16.94 5.29 -1.97
CA ASN A 47 17.51 6.04 -0.88
C ASN A 47 16.48 6.26 0.24
N TYR A 48 16.93 6.85 1.36
CA TYR A 48 16.04 7.23 2.45
C TYR A 48 15.00 8.26 1.98
N GLY A 49 13.74 7.98 2.29
CA GLY A 49 12.64 8.90 2.08
C GLY A 49 12.51 9.95 3.18
N LEU A 50 11.57 10.87 2.98
CA LEU A 50 11.16 11.82 4.01
C LEU A 50 10.47 11.10 5.17
N GLU A 51 10.60 11.62 6.39
CA GLU A 51 9.98 11.05 7.60
C GLU A 51 8.47 10.88 7.46
N ALA A 52 7.78 11.84 6.84
CA ALA A 52 6.34 11.80 6.61
C ALA A 52 5.90 10.85 5.48
N GLY A 53 6.84 10.25 4.76
CA GLY A 53 6.61 9.45 3.56
C GLY A 53 6.69 10.25 2.25
N ASP A 54 6.61 9.50 1.14
CA ASP A 54 6.74 10.03 -0.21
C ASP A 54 5.75 11.18 -0.50
N GLY A 55 6.26 12.28 -1.06
CA GLY A 55 5.48 13.49 -1.29
C GLY A 55 4.45 13.32 -2.41
N PHE A 56 4.83 12.65 -3.50
CA PHE A 56 3.92 12.40 -4.63
C PHE A 56 2.76 11.48 -4.22
N PHE A 57 3.06 10.44 -3.44
CA PHE A 57 2.06 9.53 -2.90
C PHE A 57 1.11 10.25 -1.95
N ARG A 58 1.60 11.09 -1.03
CA ARG A 58 0.72 11.85 -0.12
C ARG A 58 -0.21 12.80 -0.87
N GLN A 59 0.25 13.44 -1.95
CA GLN A 59 -0.61 14.26 -2.79
C GLN A 59 -1.71 13.42 -3.46
N ALA A 60 -1.32 12.32 -4.12
CA ALA A 60 -2.28 11.42 -4.75
C ALA A 60 -3.30 10.83 -3.75
N LEU A 61 -2.86 10.54 -2.52
CA LEU A 61 -3.73 10.06 -1.45
C LEU A 61 -4.73 11.12 -1.00
N ALA A 62 -4.30 12.38 -0.83
CA ALA A 62 -5.19 13.48 -0.50
C ALA A 62 -6.27 13.66 -1.57
N ASP A 63 -5.89 13.59 -2.85
CA ASP A 63 -6.82 13.72 -3.99
C ASP A 63 -7.80 12.54 -4.04
N PHE A 64 -7.36 11.33 -3.72
CA PHE A 64 -8.21 10.14 -3.65
C PHE A 64 -9.21 10.19 -2.48
N LEU A 65 -8.77 10.66 -1.31
CA LEU A 65 -9.58 10.63 -0.08
C LEU A 65 -10.55 11.80 0.03
N SER A 66 -10.19 12.99 -0.47
CA SER A 66 -11.01 14.20 -0.36
C SER A 66 -12.46 14.01 -0.84
N PRO A 67 -12.73 13.50 -2.06
CA PRO A 67 -14.10 13.27 -2.51
C PRO A 67 -14.78 12.12 -1.77
N ARG A 68 -14.02 11.11 -1.30
CA ARG A 68 -14.56 9.93 -0.63
C ARG A 68 -15.08 10.25 0.78
N TYR A 69 -14.41 11.17 1.48
CA TYR A 69 -14.80 11.60 2.81
C TYR A 69 -15.59 12.91 2.83
N GLY A 70 -15.73 13.59 1.69
CA GLY A 70 -16.56 14.79 1.56
C GLY A 70 -15.96 16.08 2.14
N PHE A 71 -14.66 16.11 2.37
CA PHE A 71 -13.94 17.32 2.82
C PHE A 71 -12.52 17.36 2.23
N PRO A 72 -11.95 18.56 2.00
CA PRO A 72 -10.64 18.69 1.41
C PRO A 72 -9.53 18.21 2.36
N LEU A 73 -8.62 17.38 1.83
CA LEU A 73 -7.37 16.97 2.45
C LEU A 73 -6.20 17.55 1.66
N THR A 74 -5.07 17.74 2.34
CA THR A 74 -3.80 18.16 1.74
C THR A 74 -2.70 17.17 2.09
N ALA A 75 -1.67 17.06 1.25
CA ALA A 75 -0.52 16.20 1.52
C ALA A 75 0.17 16.48 2.86
N ALA A 76 0.13 17.75 3.32
CA ALA A 76 0.71 18.18 4.59
C ALA A 76 -0.02 17.63 5.83
N GLN A 77 -1.29 17.22 5.67
CA GLN A 77 -2.10 16.61 6.73
C GLN A 77 -1.95 15.08 6.79
N LEU A 78 -1.18 14.48 5.89
CA LEU A 78 -1.02 13.04 5.75
C LEU A 78 0.40 12.61 6.16
N PHE A 79 0.45 11.46 6.84
CA PHE A 79 1.67 10.79 7.27
C PHE A 79 1.56 9.30 6.91
N ILE A 80 2.62 8.73 6.33
CA ILE A 80 2.62 7.33 5.90
C ILE A 80 3.34 6.46 6.92
N THR A 81 2.68 5.40 7.38
CA THR A 81 3.24 4.40 8.29
C THR A 81 3.31 3.04 7.62
N ALA A 82 4.15 2.14 8.15
CA ALA A 82 4.24 0.74 7.73
C ALA A 82 3.09 -0.10 8.31
N GLY A 83 1.86 0.37 8.15
CA GLY A 83 0.64 -0.24 8.67
C GLY A 83 0.02 0.56 9.82
N ALA A 84 -1.28 0.34 10.03
CA ALA A 84 -2.07 1.07 11.02
C ALA A 84 -1.58 0.87 12.46
N SER A 85 -0.93 -0.25 12.79
CA SER A 85 -0.41 -0.52 14.13
C SER A 85 0.81 0.33 14.52
N GLN A 86 1.43 1.03 13.56
CA GLN A 86 2.53 1.97 13.81
C GLN A 86 2.05 3.44 13.93
N ALA A 87 0.77 3.70 13.67
CA ALA A 87 0.20 5.04 13.72
C ALA A 87 -0.20 5.46 15.15
#